data_AF-A0AAU3JIK9-F1
#
_entry.id   AF-A0AAU3JIK9-F1
#
_cell.length_a   1.000
_cell.length_b   1.000
_cell.length_c   1.000
_cell.angle_alpha   90.00
_cell.angle_beta   90.00
_cell.angle_gamma   90.00
#
_symmetry.space_group_name_H-M   'P 1'
#
loop_
_entity.id
_entity.type
_entity.pdbx_description
1 polymer ?
#
loop_
_entity_poly.entity_id
_entity_poly.type
_entity_poly.pdbx_seq_one_letter_code
_entity_poly.pdbx_strand_id
1 'polypeptide(L)'
;MRWLMTLGERTRPDAPTFAECPGPHEARAVALVDDVGQLFPVLLESRRLFGVELTGWASQVEADDVENLPQEVIENWGPDQLRLDTMPGGYVKVSDYRDNQAFTALPPRTNMLTRP
;
A
#
# COMPACT_ATOMS: atom_id res chain seq x y z
N MET A 1 -15.37 6.08 -0.26
CA MET A 1 -13.97 5.61 -0.37
C MET A 1 -13.81 4.39 0.49
N ARG A 2 -13.17 3.35 -0.05
CA ARG A 2 -12.85 2.09 0.61
C ARG A 2 -11.35 1.86 0.61
N TRP A 3 -10.87 0.90 1.38
CA TRP A 3 -9.48 0.48 1.39
C TRP A 3 -9.30 -0.79 0.58
N LEU A 4 -8.44 -0.72 -0.43
CA LEU A 4 -7.96 -1.87 -1.18
C LEU A 4 -6.61 -2.30 -0.60
N MET A 5 -6.41 -3.60 -0.43
CA MET A 5 -5.12 -4.18 -0.04
C MET A 5 -4.74 -5.32 -0.97
N THR A 6 -3.52 -5.31 -1.51
CA THR A 6 -2.93 -6.44 -2.22
C THR A 6 -1.86 -7.11 -1.34
N LEU A 7 -1.78 -8.43 -1.40
CA LEU A 7 -0.80 -9.20 -0.63
C LEU A 7 0.42 -9.58 -1.47
N GLY A 8 1.59 -9.11 -1.04
CA GLY A 8 2.90 -9.52 -1.53
C GLY A 8 3.59 -10.52 -0.60
N GLU A 9 4.32 -11.46 -1.19
CA GLU A 9 5.14 -12.42 -0.45
C GLU A 9 6.55 -11.88 -0.23
N ARG A 10 7.13 -12.16 0.95
CA ARG A 10 8.55 -11.91 1.17
C ARG A 10 9.33 -13.09 0.62
N THR A 11 9.92 -12.91 -0.55
CA THR A 11 10.58 -13.98 -1.29
C THR A 11 12.11 -13.92 -1.18
N ARG A 12 12.65 -12.89 -0.52
CA ARG A 12 14.09 -12.60 -0.48
C ARG A 12 14.72 -12.99 0.86
N PRO A 13 15.44 -14.14 0.95
CA PRO A 13 16.10 -14.54 2.17
C PRO A 13 17.26 -13.59 2.57
N ASP A 14 17.82 -12.86 1.61
CA ASP A 14 18.84 -11.83 1.81
C ASP A 14 18.27 -10.51 2.35
N ALA A 15 16.96 -10.31 2.23
CA ALA A 15 16.25 -9.13 2.69
C ALA A 15 14.89 -9.55 3.28
N PRO A 16 14.85 -10.05 4.53
CA PRO A 16 13.67 -10.71 5.12
C PRO A 16 12.46 -9.79 5.34
N THR A 17 12.60 -8.49 5.05
CA THR A 17 11.50 -7.52 5.04
C THR A 17 11.14 -7.06 3.63
N PHE A 18 11.85 -7.48 2.59
CA PHE A 18 11.49 -7.14 1.23
C PHE A 18 10.28 -7.97 0.81
N ALA A 19 9.25 -7.30 0.30
CA ALA A 19 8.13 -7.90 -0.41
C ALA A 19 7.91 -7.08 -1.68
N GLU A 20 7.50 -7.73 -2.76
CA GLU A 20 7.02 -7.03 -3.94
C GLU A 20 5.61 -6.46 -3.67
N CYS A 21 5.26 -5.37 -4.35
CA CYS A 21 3.92 -4.80 -4.35
C CYS A 21 3.18 -5.29 -5.60
N PRO A 22 2.46 -6.43 -5.55
CA PRO A 22 1.75 -6.93 -6.71
C PRO A 22 0.55 -6.05 -7.02
N GLY A 23 0.27 -5.88 -8.32
CA GLY A 23 -0.97 -5.29 -8.79
C GLY A 23 -2.19 -6.12 -8.37
N PRO A 24 -3.41 -5.54 -8.38
CA PRO A 24 -4.62 -6.24 -7.94
C PRO A 24 -4.89 -7.58 -8.67
N HIS A 25 -4.50 -7.71 -9.94
CA HIS A 25 -4.68 -8.95 -10.71
C HIS A 25 -3.54 -9.96 -10.59
N GLU A 26 -2.41 -9.54 -10.01
CA GLU A 26 -1.22 -10.38 -9.83
C GLU A 26 -1.08 -10.86 -8.38
N ALA A 27 -1.77 -10.18 -7.46
CA ALA A 27 -1.73 -10.48 -6.05
C ALA A 27 -2.36 -11.83 -5.74
N ARG A 28 -1.72 -12.58 -4.83
CA ARG A 28 -2.24 -13.87 -4.37
C ARG A 28 -3.58 -13.75 -3.65
N ALA A 29 -3.83 -12.61 -3.03
CA ALA A 29 -5.12 -12.24 -2.49
C ALA A 29 -5.27 -10.71 -2.48
N VAL A 30 -6.53 -10.29 -2.59
CA VAL A 30 -6.94 -8.89 -2.56
C VAL A 30 -8.08 -8.74 -1.55
N ALA A 31 -8.10 -7.62 -0.84
CA ALA A 31 -9.18 -7.28 0.08
C ALA A 31 -9.67 -5.86 -0.18
N LEU A 32 -10.98 -5.69 -0.27
CA LEU A 32 -11.65 -4.40 -0.33
C LEU A 32 -12.53 -4.26 0.91
N VAL A 33 -12.28 -3.25 1.73
CA VAL A 33 -12.96 -3.05 3.01
C VAL A 33 -13.36 -1.60 3.21
N ASP A 34 -14.36 -1.34 4.05
CA ASP A 34 -14.83 0.04 4.29
C ASP A 34 -13.88 0.81 5.20
N ASP A 35 -13.29 0.14 6.19
CA ASP A 35 -12.40 0.75 7.18
C ASP A 35 -11.00 0.10 7.21
N VAL A 36 -9.96 0.92 7.40
CA VAL A 36 -8.57 0.46 7.40
C VAL A 36 -8.31 -0.60 8.48
N GLY A 37 -8.98 -0.53 9.62
CA GLY A 37 -8.85 -1.48 10.71
C GLY A 37 -9.29 -2.89 10.34
N GLN A 38 -10.14 -3.04 9.33
CA GLN A 38 -10.57 -4.35 8.82
C GLN A 38 -9.46 -5.05 8.03
N LEU A 39 -8.43 -4.34 7.55
CA LEU A 39 -7.30 -4.95 6.86
C LEU A 39 -6.43 -5.82 7.79
N PHE A 40 -6.34 -5.47 9.08
CA PHE A 40 -5.50 -6.19 10.03
C PHE A 40 -5.94 -7.64 10.27
N PRO A 41 -7.22 -7.93 10.61
CA PRO A 41 -7.67 -9.31 10.73
C PRO A 41 -7.60 -10.07 9.39
N VAL A 42 -7.87 -9.40 8.26
CA VAL A 42 -7.74 -10.03 6.92
C VAL A 42 -6.31 -10.46 6.63
N LEU A 43 -5.33 -9.60 6.92
CA LEU A 43 -3.91 -9.90 6.74
C LEU A 43 -3.47 -11.05 7.66
N LEU A 44 -3.90 -11.05 8.92
CA LEU A 44 -3.57 -12.11 9.88
C LEU A 44 -4.18 -13.46 9.50
N GLU A 45 -5.41 -13.47 8.96
CA GLU A 45 -6.03 -14.70 8.46
C GLU A 45 -5.32 -15.20 7.20
N SER A 46 -4.99 -14.29 6.27
CA SER A 46 -4.23 -14.62 5.07
C SER A 46 -2.87 -15.24 5.40
N ARG A 47 -2.19 -14.74 6.45
CA ARG A 47 -0.94 -15.32 6.97
C ARG A 47 -1.13 -16.77 7.42
N ARG A 48 -2.26 -17.11 8.03
CA ARG A 48 -2.55 -18.50 8.43
C ARG A 48 -2.75 -19.41 7.23
N LEU A 49 -3.37 -18.89 6.17
CA LEU A 49 -3.67 -19.64 4.96
C LEU A 49 -2.46 -19.82 4.05
N PHE A 50 -1.61 -18.80 3.91
CA PHE A 50 -0.52 -18.79 2.94
C PHE A 50 0.89 -18.92 3.53
N GLY A 51 1.07 -18.74 4.85
CA GLY A 51 2.35 -18.87 5.52
C GLY A 51 2.85 -17.57 6.19
N VAL A 52 4.02 -17.64 6.84
CA VAL A 52 4.44 -16.67 7.87
C VAL A 52 5.04 -15.35 7.37
N GLU A 53 5.09 -15.08 6.07
CA GLU A 53 5.80 -13.91 5.53
C GLU A 53 5.00 -13.15 4.47
N LEU A 54 3.90 -12.55 4.92
CA LEU A 54 3.07 -11.68 4.09
C LEU A 54 3.28 -10.19 4.43
N THR A 55 3.29 -9.38 3.39
CA THR A 55 3.20 -7.93 3.45
C THR A 55 1.96 -7.48 2.66
N GLY A 56 1.11 -6.68 3.27
CA GLY A 56 -0.01 -6.02 2.60
C GLY A 56 0.39 -4.62 2.12
N TRP A 57 -0.01 -4.27 0.91
CA TRP A 57 0.07 -2.91 0.36
C TRP A 57 -1.33 -2.39 0.22
N ALA A 58 -1.64 -1.27 0.85
CA ALA A 58 -3.01 -0.77 0.91
C ALA A 58 -3.12 0.71 0.58
N SER A 59 -4.21 1.06 -0.10
CA SER A 59 -4.51 2.41 -0.55
C SER A 59 -6.02 2.64 -0.54
N GLN A 60 -6.44 3.89 -0.37
CA GLN A 60 -7.84 4.27 -0.55
C GLN A 60 -8.22 4.28 -2.02
N VAL A 61 -9.37 3.71 -2.34
CA VAL A 61 -9.92 3.64 -3.69
C VAL A 61 -11.41 4.01 -3.71
N GLU A 62 -11.88 4.47 -4.86
CA GLU A 62 -13.29 4.64 -5.17
C GLU A 62 -13.78 3.41 -5.94
N ALA A 63 -14.03 2.32 -5.21
CA ALA A 63 -14.53 1.08 -5.78
C ALA A 63 -15.52 0.40 -4.82
N ASP A 64 -16.56 -0.19 -5.38
CA ASP A 64 -17.55 -0.98 -4.64
C ASP A 64 -17.30 -2.49 -4.73
N ASP A 65 -16.49 -2.93 -5.69
CA ASP A 65 -16.18 -4.34 -5.95
C ASP A 65 -14.74 -4.47 -6.49
N VAL A 66 -14.05 -5.55 -6.11
CA VAL A 66 -12.71 -5.89 -6.60
C VAL A 66 -12.73 -6.30 -8.08
N GLU A 67 -13.83 -6.87 -8.57
CA GLU A 67 -14.00 -7.25 -9.97
C GLU A 67 -14.18 -6.04 -10.91
N ASN A 68 -14.48 -4.86 -10.34
CA ASN A 68 -14.77 -3.63 -11.08
C ASN A 68 -13.90 -2.46 -10.61
N LEU A 69 -12.61 -2.72 -10.37
CA LEU A 69 -11.68 -1.65 -10.01
C LEU A 69 -11.51 -0.63 -11.15
N PRO A 70 -11.43 0.68 -10.84
CA PRO A 70 -11.10 1.68 -11.84
C PRO A 70 -9.78 1.37 -12.55
N GLN A 71 -9.73 1.60 -13.86
CA GLN A 71 -8.54 1.31 -14.68
C GLN A 71 -7.28 2.04 -14.15
N GLU A 72 -7.44 3.27 -13.66
CA GLU A 72 -6.35 4.04 -13.05
C GLU A 72 -5.74 3.36 -11.81
N VAL A 73 -6.55 2.64 -11.03
CA VAL A 73 -6.11 1.88 -9.85
C VAL A 73 -5.31 0.65 -10.29
N ILE A 74 -5.72 0.01 -11.38
CA ILE A 74 -5.03 -1.17 -11.94
C ILE A 74 -3.69 -0.76 -12.55
N GLU A 75 -3.67 0.30 -13.36
CA GLU A 75 -2.48 0.73 -14.11
C GLU A 75 -1.43 1.41 -13.23
N ASN A 76 -1.85 2.10 -12.16
CA ASN A 76 -0.96 2.85 -11.28
C ASN A 76 -0.93 2.27 -9.85
N TRP A 77 -1.20 0.97 -9.69
CA TRP A 77 -1.11 0.36 -8.37
C TRP A 77 0.33 0.38 -7.86
N GLY A 78 0.51 0.91 -6.65
CA GLY A 78 1.83 1.11 -6.07
C GLY A 78 1.77 1.20 -4.54
N PRO A 79 2.95 1.19 -3.87
CA PRO A 79 3.09 1.16 -2.41
C PRO A 79 2.71 2.50 -1.72
N ASP A 80 1.89 3.32 -2.35
CA ASP A 80 1.89 4.78 -2.16
C ASP A 80 1.24 5.25 -0.86
N GLN A 81 0.54 4.38 -0.12
CA GLN A 81 -0.11 4.77 1.13
C GLN A 81 0.34 3.93 2.32
N LEU A 82 -0.12 2.69 2.45
CA LEU A 82 0.16 1.88 3.63
C LEU A 82 0.88 0.59 3.27
N ARG A 83 1.90 0.28 4.05
CA ARG A 83 2.53 -1.03 4.08
C ARG A 83 2.28 -1.69 5.44
N LEU A 84 1.73 -2.90 5.39
CA LEU A 84 1.30 -3.68 6.53
C LEU A 84 2.14 -4.95 6.61
N ASP A 85 2.99 -5.03 7.64
CA ASP A 85 3.90 -6.15 7.83
C ASP A 85 3.40 -7.05 8.96
N THR A 86 3.22 -8.33 8.65
CA THR A 86 3.03 -9.33 9.70
C THR A 86 4.35 -9.57 10.44
N MET A 87 4.27 -9.63 11.77
CA MET A 87 5.42 -9.74 12.65
C MET A 87 5.30 -10.97 13.58
N PRO A 88 6.43 -11.49 14.09
CA PRO A 88 6.42 -12.53 15.13
C PRO A 88 5.57 -12.11 16.33
N GLY A 89 4.82 -13.02 16.94
CA GLY A 89 3.92 -12.69 18.05
C GLY A 89 2.54 -12.16 17.63
N GLY A 90 2.25 -12.07 16.33
CA GLY A 90 0.89 -11.84 15.81
C GLY A 90 0.45 -10.38 15.75
N TYR A 91 1.37 -9.43 15.92
CA TYR A 91 1.09 -8.03 15.68
C TYR A 91 1.33 -7.64 14.20
N VAL A 92 0.69 -6.55 13.78
CA VAL A 92 0.87 -5.95 12.46
C VAL A 92 1.63 -4.63 12.64
N LYS A 93 2.76 -4.49 11.95
CA LYS A 93 3.45 -3.21 11.86
C LYS A 93 2.86 -2.43 10.68
N VAL A 94 2.52 -1.16 10.94
CA VAL A 94 2.01 -0.23 9.93
C VAL A 94 3.09 0.79 9.60
N SER A 95 3.46 0.88 8.33
CA SER A 95 4.29 1.95 7.78
C SER A 95 3.41 2.81 6.88
N ASP A 96 3.22 4.07 7.25
CA ASP A 96 2.44 5.05 6.49
C ASP A 96 3.38 5.91 5.65
N TYR A 97 3.20 5.86 4.33
CA TYR A 97 4.00 6.58 3.35
C TYR A 97 3.25 7.77 2.74
N ARG A 98 2.04 8.07 3.21
CA ARG A 98 1.27 9.25 2.73
C ARG A 98 2.01 10.56 2.99
N ASP A 99 2.82 10.62 4.05
CA ASP A 99 3.65 11.77 4.39
C ASP A 99 4.95 11.88 3.55
N ASN A 100 5.25 10.90 2.69
CA ASN A 100 6.41 10.92 1.80
C ASN A 100 6.13 11.54 0.42
N GLN A 101 4.97 12.17 0.20
CA GLN A 101 4.85 13.09 -0.92
C GLN A 101 5.85 14.23 -0.70
N ALA A 102 6.94 14.20 -1.47
CA ALA A 102 7.97 15.21 -1.45
C ALA A 102 7.31 16.59 -1.46
N PHE A 103 7.71 17.45 -0.52
CA PHE A 103 7.45 18.88 -0.60
C PHE A 103 7.71 19.32 -2.04
N THR A 104 6.66 19.65 -2.79
CA THR A 104 6.82 20.27 -4.10
C THR A 104 7.61 21.54 -3.83
N ALA A 105 8.88 21.54 -4.21
CA ALA A 105 9.74 22.69 -4.03
C ALA A 105 9.02 23.89 -4.67
N LEU A 106 8.60 24.84 -3.83
CA LEU A 106 8.09 26.12 -4.31
C LEU A 106 9.10 26.61 -5.36
N PRO A 107 8.66 26.99 -6.58
CA PRO A 107 9.60 27.46 -7.58
C PRO A 107 10.42 28.60 -6.97
N PRO A 108 11.73 28.67 -7.24
CA PRO A 108 12.57 29.71 -6.68
C PRO A 108 11.91 31.05 -6.95
N ARG A 109 11.74 31.87 -5.91
CA ARG A 109 11.27 33.25 -6.05
C ARG A 109 12.22 33.93 -7.04
N THR A 110 11.77 34.10 -8.27
CA THR A 110 12.39 35.01 -9.22
C THR A 110 12.26 36.40 -8.60
N ASN A 111 13.31 36.84 -7.91
CA ASN A 111 13.47 38.24 -7.59
C ASN A 111 13.64 38.98 -8.91
N MET A 112 12.53 39.34 -9.56
CA MET A 112 12.54 40.44 -10.51
C MET A 112 12.77 41.71 -9.70
N LEU A 113 14.05 42.01 -9.49
CA LEU A 113 14.54 43.35 -9.22
C LEU A 113 14.32 44.17 -10.50
N THR A 114 13.11 44.70 -10.65
CA THR A 114 12.88 45.88 -11.48
C THR A 114 12.91 47.09 -10.56
N ARG A 115 13.96 47.90 -10.69
CA ARG A 115 13.97 49.33 -10.37
C ARG A 115 15.28 49.97 -10.87
N PRO A 116 15.28 51.27 -11.20
CA PRO A 116 14.17 52.19 -11.49
C PRO A 116 13.99 52.48 -12.99
#